data_AF-A0A235EHM2-F1
#
_entry.id   AF-A0A235EHM2-F1
#
_cell.length_a   1.000
_cell.length_b   1.000
_cell.length_c   1.000
_cell.angle_alpha   90.00
_cell.angle_beta   90.00
_cell.angle_gamma   90.00
#
_symmetry.space_group_name_H-M   'P 1'
#
loop_
_entity.id
_entity.type
_entity.pdbx_description
1 polymer ?
#
loop_
_entity_poly.entity_id
_entity_poly.type
_entity_poly.pdbx_seq_one_letter_code
_entity_poly.pdbx_strand_id
1 'polypeptide(L)'
;MKLLFASVSVLALLAGCNATQPHHPSGPMASGRDRTFSVPVYGPDTSQAYATASRECQRLALHAKLLRNDGSRLVFECVSELPDKP
;
A
#
# COMPACT_ATOMS: atom_id res chain seq x y z
N MET A 1 -29.74 55.38 3.71
CA MET A 1 -30.26 54.21 4.47
C MET A 1 -29.79 52.97 3.72
N LYS A 2 -29.18 51.91 4.25
CA LYS A 2 -28.97 51.40 5.62
C LYS A 2 -27.91 50.28 5.44
N LEU A 3 -26.71 50.49 5.97
CA LEU A 3 -26.06 49.68 7.02
C LEU A 3 -25.45 48.32 6.61
N LEU A 4 -24.12 48.27 6.79
CA LEU A 4 -23.31 47.21 7.44
C LEU A 4 -23.31 45.84 6.71
N PHE A 5 -22.18 45.20 6.44
CA PHE A 5 -21.13 44.86 7.40
C PHE A 5 -19.76 44.79 6.74
N ALA A 6 -18.80 45.39 7.43
CA ALA A 6 -17.38 45.28 7.16
C ALA A 6 -16.84 43.88 7.50
N SER A 7 -15.73 43.56 6.83
CA SER A 7 -14.58 42.83 7.37
C SER A 7 -14.80 41.43 7.94
N VAL A 8 -14.40 40.40 7.19
CA VAL A 8 -13.39 39.46 7.71
C VAL A 8 -12.38 39.14 6.62
N SER A 9 -11.14 39.40 7.00
CA SER A 9 -9.90 39.24 6.26
C SER A 9 -9.63 37.82 5.74
N VAL A 10 -9.11 37.79 4.51
CA VAL A 10 -7.89 37.10 4.03
C VAL A 10 -7.27 36.00 4.93
N LEU A 11 -6.84 34.93 4.25
CA LEU A 11 -5.95 33.82 4.65
C LEU A 11 -6.60 32.54 5.19
N ALA A 12 -6.80 31.56 4.31
CA ALA A 12 -6.32 30.19 4.55
C ALA A 12 -6.28 29.36 3.24
N LEU A 13 -5.06 29.12 2.76
CA LEU A 13 -4.55 27.80 2.33
C LEU A 13 -5.26 27.14 1.11
N LEU A 14 -4.74 27.33 -0.10
CA LEU A 14 -3.83 26.37 -0.76
C LEU A 14 -3.95 24.90 -0.33
N ALA A 15 -4.10 24.05 -1.35
CA ALA A 15 -3.77 22.63 -1.41
C ALA A 15 -4.72 21.66 -0.71
N GLY A 16 -5.69 21.18 -1.49
CA GLY A 16 -6.38 19.91 -1.26
C GLY A 16 -6.31 19.03 -2.50
N CYS A 17 -5.09 18.64 -2.91
CA CYS A 17 -4.93 17.42 -3.71
C CYS A 17 -5.44 16.25 -2.87
N ASN A 18 -6.44 15.51 -3.34
CA ASN A 18 -6.39 14.07 -3.18
C ASN A 18 -7.22 13.38 -4.26
N ALA A 19 -6.49 12.63 -5.07
CA ALA A 19 -7.01 11.74 -6.09
C ALA A 19 -8.06 10.81 -5.47
N THR A 20 -9.32 11.00 -5.83
CA THR A 20 -10.33 9.96 -5.65
C THR A 20 -10.11 8.93 -6.77
N GLN A 21 -9.05 8.13 -6.65
CA GLN A 21 -9.08 6.81 -7.27
C GLN A 21 -9.88 5.90 -6.35
N PRO A 22 -10.86 5.16 -6.87
CA PRO A 22 -11.55 4.16 -6.08
C PRO A 22 -10.54 3.04 -5.81
N HIS A 23 -9.90 3.06 -4.63
CA HIS A 23 -9.32 1.86 -4.07
C HIS A 23 -10.49 0.92 -3.80
N HIS A 24 -10.78 0.09 -4.79
CA HIS A 24 -11.66 -1.06 -4.67
C HIS A 24 -11.18 -1.85 -3.45
N PRO A 25 -12.02 -2.08 -2.43
CA PRO A 25 -11.63 -2.96 -1.34
C PRO A 25 -11.34 -4.32 -1.96
N SER A 26 -10.11 -4.80 -1.77
CA SER A 26 -9.72 -6.17 -2.12
C SER A 26 -10.79 -7.10 -1.55
N GLY A 27 -11.49 -7.82 -2.43
CA GLY A 27 -12.59 -8.71 -2.07
C GLY A 27 -12.19 -9.77 -1.02
N PRO A 28 -13.17 -10.51 -0.50
CA PRO A 28 -12.95 -11.45 0.58
C PRO A 28 -11.84 -12.44 0.21
N MET A 29 -10.83 -12.54 1.08
CA MET A 29 -9.71 -13.46 0.92
C MET A 29 -10.27 -14.88 0.86
N ALA A 30 -10.21 -15.48 -0.33
CA ALA A 30 -10.64 -16.85 -0.54
C ALA A 30 -9.76 -17.77 0.32
N SER A 31 -10.43 -18.45 1.25
CA SER A 31 -9.87 -19.54 2.04
C SER A 31 -9.26 -20.60 1.12
N GLY A 32 -7.95 -20.76 1.17
CA GLY A 32 -7.29 -21.85 0.47
C GLY A 32 -5.79 -21.66 0.33
N ARG A 33 -5.04 -21.68 1.45
CA ARG A 33 -3.60 -22.02 1.49
C ARG A 33 -2.62 -21.25 0.57
N ASP A 34 -3.06 -20.25 -0.18
CA ASP A 34 -2.22 -19.26 -0.87
C ASP A 34 -2.20 -18.01 -0.02
N ARG A 35 -1.21 -17.93 0.89
CA ARG A 35 -1.02 -16.78 1.78
C ARG A 35 -0.43 -15.62 0.99
N THR A 36 -1.23 -15.10 0.06
CA THR A 36 -0.87 -13.89 -0.68
C THR A 36 -1.15 -12.66 0.19
N PHE A 37 -0.21 -11.72 0.22
CA PHE A 37 -0.35 -10.48 0.98
C PHE A 37 0.35 -9.34 0.25
N SER A 38 -0.16 -8.13 0.47
CA SER A 38 0.37 -6.92 -0.16
C SER A 38 1.18 -6.10 0.83
N VAL A 39 2.36 -5.65 0.42
CA VAL A 39 3.21 -4.73 1.19
C VAL A 39 3.27 -3.38 0.46
N PRO A 40 2.91 -2.26 1.11
CA PRO A 40 3.04 -0.94 0.51
C PRO A 40 4.52 -0.57 0.33
N VAL A 41 4.82 0.17 -0.73
CA VAL A 41 6.14 0.73 -1.02
C VAL A 41 6.06 2.23 -0.82
N TYR A 42 6.95 2.77 0.02
CA TYR A 42 7.04 4.20 0.28
C TYR A 42 8.29 4.76 -0.39
N GLY A 43 8.10 5.54 -1.46
CA GLY A 43 9.21 6.05 -2.28
C GLY A 43 9.70 5.03 -3.32
N PRO A 44 10.86 5.28 -3.94
CA PRO A 44 11.37 4.43 -5.02
C PRO A 44 12.00 3.11 -4.53
N ASP A 45 12.26 2.98 -3.22
CA ASP A 45 12.96 1.82 -2.67
C ASP A 45 12.00 0.69 -2.26
N THR A 46 12.11 -0.45 -2.95
CA THR A 46 11.35 -1.66 -2.65
C THR A 46 11.97 -2.53 -1.57
N SER A 47 13.22 -2.26 -1.16
CA SER A 47 13.99 -3.12 -0.23
C SER A 47 13.25 -3.39 1.08
N GLN A 48 12.58 -2.37 1.63
CA GLN A 48 11.81 -2.48 2.86
C GLN A 48 10.59 -3.40 2.70
N ALA A 49 9.95 -3.37 1.53
CA ALA A 49 8.80 -4.22 1.23
C ALA A 49 9.22 -5.70 1.14
N TYR A 50 10.33 -5.99 0.46
CA TYR A 50 10.93 -7.33 0.44
C TYR A 50 11.34 -7.80 1.84
N ALA A 51 11.99 -6.95 2.64
CA ALA A 51 12.40 -7.33 3.99
C ALA A 51 11.20 -7.63 4.89
N THR A 52 10.10 -6.89 4.72
CA THR A 52 8.85 -7.13 5.45
C THR A 52 8.22 -8.45 5.05
N ALA A 53 8.14 -8.72 3.74
CA ALA A 53 7.60 -9.98 3.24
C ALA A 53 8.42 -11.19 3.71
N SER A 54 9.75 -11.09 3.66
CA SER A 54 10.65 -12.14 4.14
C SER A 54 10.43 -12.44 5.62
N ARG A 55 10.30 -11.42 6.48
CA ARG A 55 10.03 -11.63 7.92
C ARG A 55 8.69 -12.30 8.17
N GLU A 56 7.67 -11.94 7.40
CA GLU A 56 6.33 -12.51 7.56
C GLU A 56 6.32 -14.00 7.17
N CYS A 57 6.94 -14.37 6.05
CA CYS A 57 7.03 -15.76 5.64
C CYS A 57 7.97 -16.59 6.51
N GLN A 58 9.05 -16.00 7.04
CA GLN A 58 9.97 -16.68 7.96
C GLN A 58 9.30 -17.15 9.25
N ARG A 59 8.31 -16.42 9.78
CA ARG A 59 7.51 -16.85 10.96
C ARG A 59 6.76 -18.16 10.71
N LEU A 60 6.58 -18.52 9.46
CA LEU A 60 5.86 -19.69 9.00
C LEU A 60 6.79 -20.79 8.49
N ALA A 61 8.12 -20.59 8.59
CA ALA A 61 9.13 -21.41 7.94
C ALA A 61 8.93 -21.52 6.41
N LEU A 62 8.49 -20.43 5.77
CA LEU A 62 8.27 -20.31 4.33
C LEU A 62 9.14 -19.20 3.73
N HIS A 63 9.22 -19.16 2.40
CA HIS A 63 9.94 -18.16 1.63
C HIS A 63 8.96 -17.16 0.98
N ALA A 64 9.34 -15.89 0.93
CA ALA A 64 8.57 -14.87 0.23
C ALA A 64 8.87 -14.92 -1.28
N LYS A 65 7.85 -15.18 -2.09
CA LYS A 65 7.88 -15.10 -3.55
C LYS A 65 7.11 -13.87 -4.00
N LEU A 66 7.73 -13.03 -4.83
CA LEU A 66 7.03 -11.91 -5.44
C LEU A 66 6.07 -12.44 -6.51
N LEU A 67 4.80 -12.08 -6.40
CA LEU A 67 3.78 -12.36 -7.42
C LEU A 67 3.53 -11.17 -8.34
N ARG A 68 3.52 -9.95 -7.78
CA ARG A 68 3.20 -8.75 -8.55
C ARG A 68 3.90 -7.50 -8.01
N ASN A 69 4.32 -6.62 -8.91
CA ASN A 69 4.87 -5.31 -8.59
C ASN A 69 4.02 -4.22 -9.27
N ASP A 70 3.22 -3.51 -8.48
CA ASP A 70 2.34 -2.43 -8.92
C ASP A 70 2.99 -1.04 -8.70
N GLY A 71 4.29 -0.99 -8.37
CA GLY A 71 5.07 0.21 -8.06
C GLY A 71 4.80 0.78 -6.67
N SER A 72 3.54 1.07 -6.36
CA SER A 72 3.11 1.56 -5.03
C SER A 72 2.90 0.44 -4.00
N ARG A 73 2.77 -0.81 -4.49
CA ARG A 73 2.51 -2.00 -3.69
C ARG A 73 3.18 -3.21 -4.35
N LEU A 74 3.70 -4.10 -3.52
CA LEU A 74 4.19 -5.41 -3.94
C LEU A 74 3.27 -6.49 -3.37
N VAL A 75 2.93 -7.49 -4.18
CA VAL A 75 2.15 -8.65 -3.78
C VAL A 75 3.10 -9.83 -3.65
N PHE A 76 3.11 -10.44 -2.47
CA PHE A 76 3.94 -11.59 -2.14
C PHE A 76 3.07 -12.79 -1.80
N GLU A 77 3.66 -13.96 -1.90
CA GLU A 77 3.12 -15.23 -1.45
C GLU A 77 4.18 -15.95 -0.60
N CYS A 78 3.75 -16.55 0.51
CA CYS A 78 4.62 -17.44 1.27
C CYS A 78 4.56 -18.86 0.68
N VAL A 79 5.66 -19.31 0.10
CA VAL A 79 5.81 -20.63 -0.54
C VAL A 79 6.82 -21.50 0.21
N SER A 80 6.67 -22.83 0.13
CA SER A 80 7.62 -23.76 0.78
C SER A 80 8.91 -23.94 -0.02
N GLU A 81 8.86 -23.71 -1.33
CA GLU A 81 10.02 -23.81 -2.21
C GLU A 81 10.85 -22.53 -2.11
N LEU A 82 12.18 -22.66 -2.14
CA LEU A 82 13.01 -21.47 -2.32
C LEU A 82 12.63 -20.84 -3.66
N PRO A 83 12.48 -19.51 -3.73
CA PRO A 83 12.31 -18.85 -5.01
C PRO A 83 13.49 -19.26 -5.89
N ASP A 84 13.18 -19.92 -7.01
CA ASP A 84 14.15 -20.20 -8.06
C ASP A 84 14.83 -18.85 -8.38
N LYS A 85 16.16 -18.87 -8.49
CA LYS A 85 17.01 -17.67 -8.50
C LYS A 85 16.46 -16.54 -9.39
N PRO A 86 16.77 -15.26 -9.08
CA PRO A 86 16.29 -14.10 -9.82
C PRO A 86 16.62 -14.14 -11.31
#